data_AF-A0A4R6MJX4-F1
#
_entry.id   AF-A0A4R6MJX4-F1
#
_cell.length_a   1.000
_cell.length_b   1.000
_cell.length_c   1.000
_cell.angle_alpha   90.00
_cell.angle_beta   90.00
_cell.angle_gamma   90.00
#
_symmetry.space_group_name_H-M   'P 1'
#
loop_
_entity.id
_entity.type
_entity.pdbx_description
1 polymer ?
#
loop_
_entity_poly.entity_id
_entity_poly.type
_entity_poly.pdbx_seq_one_letter_code
_entity_poly.pdbx_strand_id
1 'polypeptide(L)'
;MDIVGAFFLFLFLLVLTVSNILFLKSLNKNEITHFKYKLIFFVMCLVSLFATVLTYYFFNKYILFGLFKIQMINSSYNARFTAVSSIGILNIIGNFLILKFYLKKIYLKEKNIKTKEIELIGTE
;
A
#
# COMPACT_ATOMS: atom_id res chain seq x y z
N MET A 1 23.65 -7.48 7.15
CA MET A 1 22.63 -6.54 6.68
C MET A 1 22.99 -5.17 7.24
N ASP A 2 23.25 -4.18 6.39
CA ASP A 2 23.63 -2.83 6.85
C ASP A 2 22.50 -2.18 7.67
N ILE A 3 22.86 -1.25 8.56
CA ILE A 3 21.90 -0.49 9.40
C ILE A 3 20.77 0.12 8.56
N VAL A 4 21.07 0.64 7.38
CA VAL A 4 20.08 1.22 6.45
C VAL A 4 19.10 0.16 5.93
N GLY A 5 19.58 -1.06 5.66
CA GLY A 5 18.73 -2.18 5.26
C GLY A 5 17.83 -2.67 6.41
N ALA A 6 18.36 -2.69 7.64
CA ALA A 6 17.57 -2.94 8.85
C ALA A 6 16.48 -1.91 9.06
N PHE A 7 16.80 -0.62 8.90
CA PHE A 7 15.83 0.46 8.98
C PHE A 7 14.74 0.33 7.90
N PHE A 8 15.10 0.00 6.66
CA PHE A 8 14.13 -0.22 5.59
C PHE A 8 13.17 -1.38 5.91
N LEU A 9 13.68 -2.53 6.37
CA LEU A 9 12.83 -3.67 6.73
C LEU A 9 11.92 -3.35 7.92
N PHE A 10 12.43 -2.64 8.92
CA PHE A 10 11.63 -2.20 10.06
C PHE A 10 10.49 -1.28 9.60
N LEU A 11 10.80 -0.27 8.79
CA LEU A 11 9.80 0.66 8.25
C LEU A 11 8.77 -0.07 7.40
N PHE A 12 9.19 -1.04 6.59
CA PHE A 12 8.28 -1.88 5.81
C PHE A 12 7.32 -2.68 6.70
N LEU A 13 7.84 -3.38 7.71
CA LEU A 13 7.02 -4.14 8.65
C LEU A 13 6.01 -3.22 9.35
N LEU A 14 6.42 -2.00 9.70
CA LEU A 14 5.56 -1.01 10.32
C LEU A 14 4.43 -0.57 9.38
N VAL A 15 4.73 -0.22 8.13
CA VAL A 15 3.70 0.16 7.14
C VAL A 15 2.74 -0.99 6.90
N LEU A 16 3.24 -2.22 6.78
CA LEU A 16 2.42 -3.40 6.52
C LEU A 16 1.50 -3.70 7.71
N THR A 17 2.03 -3.70 8.94
CA THR A 17 1.23 -3.96 10.14
C THR A 17 0.18 -2.86 10.38
N VAL A 18 0.58 -1.58 10.35
CA VAL A 18 -0.33 -0.45 10.58
C VAL A 18 -1.44 -0.42 9.53
N SER A 19 -1.11 -0.59 8.24
CA SER A 19 -2.12 -0.57 7.16
C SER A 19 -3.14 -1.70 7.34
N ASN A 20 -2.68 -2.91 7.67
CA ASN A 20 -3.57 -4.06 7.89
C ASN A 20 -4.45 -3.87 9.15
N ILE A 21 -3.91 -3.30 10.23
CA ILE A 21 -4.68 -2.99 11.45
C ILE A 21 -5.76 -1.95 11.15
N LEU A 22 -5.42 -0.88 10.43
CA LEU A 22 -6.39 0.14 10.01
C LEU A 22 -7.51 -0.46 9.16
N PHE A 23 -7.15 -1.33 8.21
CA PHE A 23 -8.12 -2.03 7.37
C PHE A 23 -9.06 -2.93 8.18
N LEU A 24 -8.52 -3.73 9.11
CA LEU A 24 -9.30 -4.58 10.02
C LEU A 24 -10.27 -3.75 10.87
N LYS A 25 -9.81 -2.64 11.44
CA LYS A 25 -10.64 -1.73 12.23
C LYS A 25 -11.79 -1.15 11.40
N SER A 26 -11.51 -0.77 10.14
CA SER A 26 -12.53 -0.25 9.22
C SER A 26 -13.55 -1.32 8.78
N LEU A 27 -13.12 -2.57 8.57
CA LEU A 27 -14.03 -3.66 8.24
C LEU A 27 -14.98 -3.99 9.40
N ASN A 28 -14.45 -4.07 10.62
CA ASN A 28 -15.27 -4.35 11.81
C ASN A 28 -16.31 -3.25 12.06
N LYS A 29 -15.98 -1.98 11.81
CA LYS A 29 -16.93 -0.86 11.90
C LYS A 29 -18.12 -1.00 10.93
N ASN A 30 -17.91 -1.68 9.81
CA ASN A 30 -18.94 -1.88 8.78
C ASN A 30 -19.58 -3.27 8.84
N GLU A 31 -19.31 -4.06 9.89
CA GLU A 31 -19.81 -5.43 10.09
C GLU A 31 -19.43 -6.42 8.98
N ILE A 32 -18.33 -6.16 8.26
CA ILE A 32 -17.89 -6.99 7.13
C ILE A 32 -16.89 -8.03 7.63
N THR A 33 -17.29 -9.31 7.68
CA THR A 33 -16.48 -10.37 8.29
C THR A 33 -15.66 -11.20 7.30
N HIS A 34 -15.89 -11.05 5.99
CA HIS A 34 -15.28 -11.91 4.96
C HIS A 34 -13.74 -11.90 4.97
N PHE A 35 -13.14 -13.06 5.26
CA PHE A 35 -11.69 -13.26 5.29
C PHE A 35 -11.01 -12.93 3.95
N LYS A 36 -11.68 -13.20 2.83
CA LYS A 36 -11.19 -12.91 1.47
C LYS A 36 -10.72 -11.46 1.32
N TYR A 37 -11.44 -10.49 1.89
CA TYR A 37 -11.06 -9.09 1.77
C TYR A 37 -9.76 -8.77 2.53
N LYS A 38 -9.56 -9.39 3.70
CA LYS A 38 -8.33 -9.25 4.52
C LYS A 38 -7.11 -9.78 3.77
N LEU A 39 -7.22 -10.98 3.18
CA LEU A 39 -6.14 -11.60 2.43
C LEU A 39 -5.77 -10.80 1.18
N ILE A 40 -6.76 -10.34 0.42
CA ILE A 40 -6.51 -9.52 -0.77
C ILE A 40 -5.82 -8.20 -0.41
N PHE A 41 -6.27 -7.52 0.65
CA PHE A 41 -5.64 -6.27 1.08
C PHE A 41 -4.19 -6.48 1.51
N PHE A 42 -3.91 -7.54 2.27
CA PHE A 42 -2.55 -7.91 2.65
C PHE A 42 -1.62 -8.10 1.44
N VAL A 43 -2.10 -8.82 0.42
CA VAL A 43 -1.37 -9.02 -0.84
C VAL A 43 -1.16 -7.69 -1.57
N MET A 44 -2.16 -6.80 -1.60
CA MET A 44 -2.03 -5.47 -2.19
C MET A 44 -0.96 -4.63 -1.49
N CYS A 45 -0.85 -4.68 -0.17
CA CYS A 45 0.21 -4.00 0.57
C CYS A 45 1.61 -4.51 0.19
N LEU A 46 1.78 -5.83 0.03
CA LEU A 46 3.03 -6.43 -0.44
C LEU A 46 3.38 -5.96 -1.86
N VAL A 47 2.43 -6.06 -2.78
CA VAL A 47 2.60 -5.63 -4.18
C VAL A 47 2.92 -4.13 -4.25
N SER A 48 2.28 -3.31 -3.42
CA SER A 48 2.55 -1.88 -3.35
C SER A 48 4.01 -1.59 -3.04
N LEU A 49 4.66 -2.37 -2.16
CA LEU A 49 6.08 -2.19 -1.89
C LEU A 49 6.94 -2.46 -3.12
N PHE A 50 6.76 -3.61 -3.76
CA PHE A 50 7.53 -3.93 -4.96
C PHE A 50 7.32 -2.87 -6.03
N ALA A 51 6.07 -2.42 -6.23
CA ALA A 51 5.75 -1.36 -7.17
C ALA A 51 6.46 -0.04 -6.85
N THR A 52 6.47 0.41 -5.58
CA THR A 52 7.17 1.64 -5.18
C THR A 52 8.67 1.54 -5.43
N VAL A 53 9.30 0.42 -5.07
CA VAL A 53 10.75 0.21 -5.28
C VAL A 53 11.08 0.20 -6.78
N LEU A 54 10.29 -0.52 -7.59
CA LEU A 54 10.47 -0.59 -9.04
C LEU A 54 10.32 0.80 -9.70
N THR A 55 9.31 1.56 -9.26
CA THR A 55 9.04 2.91 -9.74
C THR A 55 10.19 3.84 -9.40
N TYR A 56 10.71 3.78 -8.17
CA TYR A 56 11.88 4.54 -7.76
C TYR A 56 13.12 4.19 -8.59
N TYR A 57 13.36 2.90 -8.85
CA TYR A 57 14.46 2.46 -9.69
C TYR A 57 14.36 3.04 -11.12
N PHE A 58 13.18 2.96 -11.72
CA PHE A 58 12.96 3.51 -13.06
C PHE A 58 13.07 5.03 -13.09
N PHE A 59 12.55 5.72 -12.08
CA PHE A 59 12.69 7.17 -11.94
C PHE A 59 14.16 7.58 -11.86
N ASN A 60 14.96 6.86 -11.06
CA ASN A 60 16.38 7.16 -10.93
C ASN A 60 17.14 6.91 -12.25
N LYS A 61 16.90 5.76 -12.90
CA LYS A 61 17.60 5.37 -14.12
C LYS A 61 17.22 6.23 -15.33
N TYR A 62 15.94 6.52 -15.54
CA TYR A 62 15.48 7.17 -16.77
C TYR A 62 15.32 8.68 -16.62
N ILE A 63 14.87 9.17 -15.48
CA ILE A 63 14.58 10.59 -15.30
C ILE A 63 15.80 11.31 -14.72
N LEU A 64 16.25 10.91 -13.54
CA LEU A 64 17.40 11.56 -12.88
C LEU A 64 18.68 11.43 -13.71
N PHE A 65 19.04 10.21 -14.10
CA PHE A 65 20.24 9.97 -14.90
C PHE A 65 20.05 10.34 -16.37
N GLY A 66 18.92 9.95 -16.98
CA GLY A 66 18.69 10.15 -18.42
C GLY A 66 18.38 11.59 -18.83
N LEU A 67 17.51 12.29 -18.11
CA LEU A 67 17.08 13.66 -18.47
C LEU A 67 17.91 14.73 -17.78
N PHE A 68 18.15 14.56 -16.47
CA PHE A 68 18.82 15.59 -15.68
C PHE A 68 20.33 15.39 -15.59
N LYS A 69 20.87 14.25 -16.07
CA LYS A 69 22.28 13.84 -15.89
C LYS A 69 22.74 13.89 -14.42
N ILE A 70 21.79 13.85 -13.48
CA ILE A 70 22.08 13.84 -12.04
C ILE A 70 22.41 12.40 -11.66
N GLN A 71 23.69 12.14 -11.38
CA GLN A 71 24.12 10.87 -10.80
C GLN A 71 23.88 10.88 -9.29
N MET A 72 22.87 10.12 -8.85
CA MET A 72 22.76 9.64 -7.47
C MET A 72 23.78 8.52 -7.18
N ILE A 73 24.98 8.58 -7.78
CA ILE A 73 26.07 7.60 -7.61
C ILE A 73 27.08 8.13 -6.59
N ASN A 74 26.60 8.73 -5.50
CA ASN A 74 27.42 8.78 -4.30
C ASN A 74 26.79 7.79 -3.32
N SER A 75 27.48 6.66 -3.12
CA SER A 75 27.14 5.60 -2.17
C SER A 75 27.30 6.04 -0.72
N SER A 76 27.15 7.34 -0.44
CA SER A 76 27.23 7.87 0.91
C SER A 76 26.06 7.34 1.72
N TYR A 77 26.31 7.14 3.01
CA TYR A 77 25.28 6.73 3.96
C TYR A 77 24.05 7.65 3.88
N ASN A 78 24.28 8.97 3.78
CA ASN A 78 23.22 9.97 3.68
C ASN A 78 22.35 9.78 2.43
N ALA A 79 22.95 9.52 1.26
CA ALA A 79 22.18 9.30 0.03
C ALA A 79 21.33 8.02 0.08
N ARG A 80 21.87 6.94 0.68
CA ARG A 80 21.11 5.70 0.89
C ARG A 80 19.94 5.91 1.86
N PHE A 81 20.18 6.66 2.94
CA PHE A 81 19.16 6.97 3.94
C PHE A 81 18.04 7.86 3.39
N THR A 82 18.38 8.89 2.60
CA THR A 82 17.38 9.74 1.96
C THR A 82 16.55 8.95 0.95
N ALA A 83 17.18 8.11 0.12
CA ALA A 83 16.47 7.24 -0.82
C ALA A 83 15.47 6.32 -0.12
N VAL A 84 15.91 5.61 0.94
CA VAL A 84 15.03 4.74 1.74
C VAL A 84 13.88 5.51 2.36
N SER A 85 14.15 6.70 2.91
CA SER A 85 13.11 7.55 3.51
C SER A 85 12.08 8.02 2.46
N SER A 86 12.53 8.44 1.29
CA SER A 86 11.64 8.84 0.19
C SER A 86 10.77 7.69 -0.31
N ILE A 87 11.35 6.50 -0.48
CA ILE A 87 10.60 5.29 -0.84
C ILE A 87 9.57 4.96 0.24
N GLY A 88 9.95 5.05 1.52
CA GLY A 88 9.06 4.83 2.66
C GLY A 88 7.85 5.76 2.65
N ILE A 89 8.07 7.06 2.45
CA ILE A 89 6.99 8.07 2.38
C ILE A 89 6.05 7.77 1.21
N LEU A 90 6.58 7.51 0.02
CA LEU A 90 5.77 7.17 -1.16
C LEU A 90 4.94 5.90 -0.93
N ASN A 91 5.54 4.91 -0.27
CA ASN A 91 4.87 3.66 0.06
C ASN A 91 3.72 3.86 1.06
N ILE A 92 3.92 4.70 2.08
CA ILE A 92 2.87 5.07 3.05
C ILE A 92 1.68 5.72 2.34
N ILE A 93 1.95 6.69 1.46
CA ILE A 93 0.91 7.39 0.69
C ILE A 93 0.18 6.39 -0.22
N GLY A 94 0.91 5.54 -0.94
CA GLY A 94 0.36 4.51 -1.81
C GLY A 94 -0.56 3.55 -1.05
N ASN A 95 -0.10 3.02 0.09
CA ASN A 95 -0.91 2.12 0.93
C ASN A 95 -2.16 2.80 1.49
N PHE A 96 -2.07 4.07 1.89
CA PHE A 96 -3.23 4.83 2.36
C PHE A 96 -4.28 5.03 1.26
N LEU A 97 -3.84 5.32 0.03
CA LEU A 97 -4.75 5.43 -1.11
C LEU A 97 -5.41 4.08 -1.42
N ILE A 98 -4.62 3.00 -1.48
CA ILE A 98 -5.13 1.64 -1.70
C ILE A 98 -6.18 1.28 -0.64
N LEU A 99 -5.91 1.57 0.64
CA LEU A 99 -6.85 1.37 1.75
C LEU A 99 -8.18 2.06 1.49
N LYS A 100 -8.15 3.37 1.15
CA LYS A 100 -9.36 4.16 0.91
C LYS A 100 -10.16 3.66 -0.30
N PHE A 101 -9.48 3.38 -1.41
CA PHE A 101 -10.13 2.88 -2.63
C PHE A 101 -10.72 1.49 -2.43
N TYR A 102 -10.00 0.60 -1.76
CA TYR A 102 -10.43 -0.77 -1.56
C TYR A 102 -11.62 -0.85 -0.60
N LEU A 103 -11.59 -0.11 0.52
CA LEU A 103 -12.74 -0.01 1.43
C LEU A 103 -13.98 0.55 0.72
N LYS A 104 -13.83 1.59 -0.09
CA LYS A 104 -14.94 2.16 -0.88
C LYS A 104 -15.55 1.11 -1.81
N LYS A 105 -14.71 0.32 -2.49
CA LYS A 105 -15.16 -0.74 -3.39
C LYS A 105 -15.92 -1.84 -2.65
N ILE A 106 -15.44 -2.26 -1.49
CA ILE A 106 -16.12 -3.26 -0.65
C ILE A 106 -17.48 -2.71 -0.20
N TYR A 107 -17.52 -1.49 0.34
CA TYR A 107 -18.77 -0.88 0.82
C TYR A 107 -19.85 -0.81 -0.27
N LEU A 108 -19.49 -0.38 -1.48
CA LEU A 108 -20.42 -0.35 -2.61
C LEU A 108 -20.94 -1.75 -2.98
N LYS A 109 -20.07 -2.76 -2.91
CA LYS A 109 -20.44 -4.14 -3.23
C LYS A 109 -21.40 -4.72 -2.18
N GLU A 110 -21.10 -4.58 -0.90
CA GLU A 110 -21.95 -5.09 0.18
C GLU A 110 -23.30 -4.36 0.22
N LYS A 111 -23.32 -3.04 -0.03
CA LYS A 111 -24.58 -2.29 -0.12
C LYS A 111 -25.49 -2.83 -1.23
N ASN A 112 -24.92 -3.10 -2.42
CA ASN A 112 -25.69 -3.61 -3.55
C ASN A 112 -26.21 -5.04 -3.33
N ILE A 113 -25.50 -5.87 -2.56
CA ILE A 113 -25.94 -7.22 -2.19
C ILE A 113 -27.15 -7.13 -1.26
N LYS A 114 -27.06 -6.31 -0.20
CA LYS A 114 -28.18 -6.10 0.73
C LYS A 114 -29.44 -5.57 0.04
N THR A 115 -29.33 -4.65 -0.92
CA THR A 115 -30.50 -4.17 -1.68
C THR A 115 -31.12 -5.25 -2.56
N LYS A 116 -30.32 -6.11 -3.19
CA LYS A 116 -30.83 -7.23 -3.99
C LYS A 116 -31.55 -8.28 -3.14
N GLU A 117 -31.04 -8.57 -1.94
CA GLU A 117 -31.72 -9.47 -1.00
C GLU A 117 -33.09 -8.93 -0.59
N ILE A 118 -33.21 -7.61 -0.36
CA ILE A 118 -34.49 -6.97 -0.04
C ILE A 118 -35.47 -7.02 -1.22
N GLU A 119 -35.00 -6.80 -2.46
CA GLU A 119 -35.85 -6.94 -3.67
C GLU A 119 -36.35 -8.38 -3.87
N LEU A 120 -35.53 -9.38 -3.57
CA LEU A 120 -35.92 -10.79 -3.65
C LEU A 120 -36.99 -11.16 -2.60
N ILE A 121 -36.91 -10.61 -1.38
CA ILE A 121 -37.93 -10.85 -0.35
C ILE A 121 -39.28 -10.21 -0.72
N GLY A 122 -39.29 -9.06 -1.42
CA GLY A 122 -40.52 -8.40 -1.87
C GLY A 122 -41.17 -9.01 -3.12
N THR A 123 -40.55 -10.04 -3.71
CA THR A 123 -41.07 -10.75 -4.89
C THR A 123 -41.56 -12.17 -4.58
N GLU A 124 -41.44 -12.63 -3.34
CA GLU A 124 -42.17 -13.80 -2.81
C GLU A 124 -43.58 -13.41 -2.32
#